data_AF-A0A0U2YW04-F1
#
_entry.id   AF-A0A0U2YW04-F1
#
_cell.length_a   1.000
_cell.length_b   1.000
_cell.length_c   1.000
_cell.angle_alpha   90.00
_cell.angle_beta   90.00
_cell.angle_gamma   90.00
#
_symmetry.space_group_name_H-M   'P 1'
#
loop_
_entity.id
_entity.type
_entity.pdbx_description
1 polymer ?
#
loop_
_entity_poly.entity_id
_entity_poly.type
_entity_poly.pdbx_seq_one_letter_code
_entity_poly.pdbx_strand_id
1 'polypeptide(L)'
;MTIKRLDHVSVVVEDLAPAIAFFTALGMTLEGEMPVEGPWVDRVNGLERVQVDIVMMRTPDGHGRLELTKFRNPELVEIEP
;
A
#
# COMPACT_ATOMS: atom_id res chain seq x y z
N MET A 1 -8.96 -24.43 10.80
CA MET A 1 -9.24 -23.01 10.50
C MET A 1 -9.59 -22.89 9.03
N THR A 2 -10.47 -21.95 8.67
CA THR A 2 -10.81 -21.63 7.27
C THR A 2 -10.46 -20.19 6.95
N ILE A 3 -10.13 -19.91 5.69
CA ILE A 3 -9.89 -18.55 5.19
C ILE A 3 -11.17 -17.72 5.40
N LYS A 4 -11.01 -16.49 5.90
CA LYS A 4 -12.13 -15.58 6.18
C LYS A 4 -12.43 -14.67 5.00
N ARG A 5 -11.40 -14.01 4.46
CA ARG A 5 -11.47 -13.14 3.29
C ARG A 5 -10.06 -12.80 2.79
N LEU A 6 -9.98 -12.17 1.63
CA LEU A 6 -8.82 -11.40 1.19
C LEU A 6 -8.99 -9.97 1.70
N ASP A 7 -8.11 -9.49 2.58
CA ASP A 7 -8.24 -8.15 3.18
C ASP A 7 -7.89 -7.03 2.20
N HIS A 8 -6.78 -7.15 1.47
CA HIS A 8 -6.34 -6.21 0.44
C HIS A 8 -5.24 -6.84 -0.43
N VAL A 9 -4.92 -6.17 -1.54
CA VAL A 9 -3.68 -6.35 -2.30
C VAL A 9 -2.85 -5.08 -2.15
N SER A 10 -1.54 -5.20 -1.95
CA SER A 10 -0.64 -4.04 -1.85
C SER A 10 0.17 -3.86 -3.13
N VAL A 11 0.34 -2.62 -3.56
CA VAL A 11 1.15 -2.21 -4.72
C VAL A 11 2.11 -1.12 -4.26
N VAL A 12 3.41 -1.40 -4.42
CA VAL A 12 4.45 -0.41 -4.16
C VAL A 12 4.52 0.56 -5.33
N VAL A 13 4.48 1.86 -5.02
CA VAL A 13 4.49 2.93 -6.01
C VAL A 13 5.57 3.95 -5.68
N GLU A 14 6.08 4.61 -6.72
CA GLU A 14 7.06 5.70 -6.57
C GLU A 14 6.39 6.98 -6.02
N ASP A 15 5.16 7.26 -6.44
CA ASP A 15 4.39 8.42 -6.00
C ASP A 15 2.91 8.05 -5.76
N LEU A 16 2.41 8.44 -4.58
CA LEU A 16 1.05 8.19 -4.16
C LEU A 16 0.05 9.06 -4.92
N ALA A 17 0.35 10.33 -5.20
CA ALA A 17 -0.60 11.26 -5.80
C ALA A 17 -1.09 10.80 -7.20
N PRO A 18 -0.22 10.47 -8.17
CA PRO A 18 -0.67 9.98 -9.47
C PRO A 18 -1.31 8.58 -9.38
N ALA A 19 -0.85 7.73 -8.46
CA ALA A 19 -1.44 6.40 -8.25
C ALA A 19 -2.88 6.50 -7.73
N ILE A 20 -3.14 7.35 -6.73
CA ILE A 20 -4.48 7.63 -6.21
C ILE A 20 -5.37 8.16 -7.34
N ALA A 21 -4.90 9.17 -8.08
CA ALA A 21 -5.66 9.75 -9.18
C ALA A 21 -6.06 8.70 -10.24
N PHE A 22 -5.13 7.80 -10.59
CA PHE A 22 -5.39 6.69 -11.51
C PHE A 22 -6.48 5.75 -10.99
N PHE A 23 -6.36 5.25 -9.76
CA PHE A 23 -7.34 4.30 -9.22
C PHE A 23 -8.69 4.96 -8.90
N THR A 24 -8.70 6.25 -8.56
CA THR A 24 -9.94 7.03 -8.46
C THR A 24 -10.64 7.16 -9.80
N ALA A 25 -9.90 7.38 -10.90
CA ALA A 25 -10.50 7.39 -12.24
C ALA A 25 -11.12 6.04 -12.64
N LEU A 26 -10.63 4.94 -12.08
CA LEU A 26 -11.21 3.59 -12.22
C LEU A 26 -12.42 3.34 -11.29
N GLY A 27 -12.80 4.33 -10.46
CA GLY A 27 -13.97 4.28 -9.58
C GLY A 27 -13.67 3.90 -8.13
N MET A 28 -12.40 3.76 -7.73
CA MET A 28 -12.06 3.49 -6.33
C MET A 28 -12.12 4.76 -5.47
N THR A 29 -12.40 4.59 -4.17
CA THR A 29 -12.45 5.70 -3.22
C THR A 29 -11.32 5.59 -2.19
N LEU A 30 -10.73 6.72 -1.82
CA LEU A 30 -9.75 6.79 -0.75
C LEU A 30 -10.45 6.52 0.60
N GLU A 31 -9.92 5.59 1.37
CA GLU A 31 -10.42 5.21 2.69
C GLU A 31 -9.58 5.78 3.84
N GLY A 32 -8.27 5.92 3.64
CA GLY A 32 -7.38 6.50 4.64
C GLY A 32 -5.93 6.56 4.19
N GLU A 33 -5.16 7.40 4.88
CA GLU A 33 -3.73 7.61 4.66
C GLU A 33 -3.01 7.61 6.02
N MET A 34 -1.86 6.96 6.10
CA MET A 34 -1.02 7.02 7.29
C MET A 34 0.45 6.70 7.01
N PRO A 35 1.39 7.35 7.72
CA PRO A 35 2.76 6.88 7.79
C PRO A 35 2.84 5.62 8.67
N VAL A 36 3.68 4.66 8.29
CA VAL A 36 3.91 3.42 9.03
C VAL A 36 5.40 3.18 9.19
N GLU A 37 5.84 3.01 10.43
CA GLU A 37 7.24 2.83 10.79
C GLU A 37 7.41 2.13 12.15
N GLY A 38 8.66 1.74 12.45
CA GLY A 38 9.08 1.23 13.75
C GLY A 38 9.38 -0.28 13.77
N PRO A 39 9.85 -0.82 14.91
CA PRO A 39 10.45 -2.16 14.97
C PRO A 39 9.51 -3.30 14.57
N TRP A 40 8.19 -3.10 14.63
CA TRP A 40 7.24 -4.11 14.21
C TRP A 40 7.14 -4.20 12.68
N VAL A 41 7.27 -3.08 11.97
CA VAL A 41 7.26 -3.00 10.51
C VAL A 41 8.51 -3.67 9.96
N ASP A 42 9.66 -3.36 10.56
CA ASP A 42 10.95 -3.97 10.24
C ASP A 42 10.88 -5.50 10.30
N ARG A 43 10.31 -6.05 11.39
CA ARG A 43 10.16 -7.49 11.57
C ARG A 43 9.22 -8.15 10.57
N VAL A 44 8.14 -7.47 10.17
CA VAL A 44 7.20 -8.00 9.16
C VAL A 44 7.85 -8.05 7.78
N ASN A 45 8.63 -7.03 7.44
CA ASN A 45 9.27 -6.92 6.12
C ASN A 45 10.63 -7.63 6.03
N GLY A 46 11.26 -7.94 7.16
CA GLY A 46 12.63 -8.47 7.19
C GLY A 46 13.68 -7.43 6.77
N LEU A 47 13.38 -6.14 6.95
CA LEU A 47 14.23 -5.00 6.58
C LEU A 47 14.45 -4.12 7.81
N GLU A 48 15.53 -3.32 7.82
CA GLU A 48 15.82 -2.40 8.91
C GLU A 48 15.33 -0.98 8.62
N ARG A 49 14.77 -0.32 9.65
CA ARG A 49 14.37 1.09 9.64
C ARG A 49 13.34 1.42 8.56
N VAL A 50 12.41 0.52 8.28
CA VAL A 50 11.37 0.73 7.26
C VAL A 50 10.51 1.94 7.64
N GLN A 51 10.34 2.82 6.66
CA GLN A 51 9.45 3.97 6.73
C GLN A 51 8.65 4.02 5.43
N VAL A 52 7.33 3.90 5.54
CA VAL A 52 6.43 3.94 4.39
C VAL A 52 5.28 4.90 4.64
N ASP A 53 4.70 5.38 3.56
CA ASP A 53 3.40 6.05 3.55
C ASP A 53 2.41 5.14 2.82
N ILE A 54 1.27 4.89 3.46
CA ILE A 54 0.25 3.97 2.96
C ILE A 54 -1.04 4.73 2.70
N VAL A 55 -1.65 4.46 1.54
CA VAL A 55 -3.01 4.90 1.20
C VAL A 55 -3.87 3.68 0.89
N MET A 56 -4.98 3.56 1.60
CA MET A 56 -5.95 2.49 1.37
C MET A 56 -7.05 3.01 0.43
N MET A 57 -7.27 2.29 -0.67
CA MET A 57 -8.31 2.53 -1.65
C MET A 57 -9.34 1.40 -1.58
N ARG A 58 -10.63 1.71 -1.77
CA ARG A 58 -11.74 0.75 -1.70
C ARG A 58 -12.47 0.64 -3.03
N THR A 59 -12.87 -0.57 -3.39
CA THR A 59 -13.71 -0.82 -4.58
C THR A 59 -15.15 -0.34 -4.38
N PRO A 60 -15.88 0.02 -5.45
CA PRO A 60 -17.28 0.47 -5.35
C PRO A 60 -18.23 -0.49 -4.61
N ASP A 61 -18.01 -1.80 -4.73
CA ASP A 61 -18.80 -2.84 -4.05
C ASP A 61 -18.47 -2.97 -2.55
N GLY A 62 -17.42 -2.29 -2.08
CA GLY A 62 -16.97 -2.26 -0.70
C GLY A 62 -16.27 -3.52 -0.21
N HIS A 63 -16.07 -4.53 -1.06
CA HIS A 63 -15.49 -5.82 -0.67
C HIS A 63 -13.98 -5.89 -0.86
N GLY A 64 -13.45 -5.21 -1.87
CA GLY A 64 -12.03 -5.18 -2.21
C GLY A 64 -11.35 -3.91 -1.70
N ARG A 65 -10.05 -4.06 -1.38
CA ARG A 65 -9.19 -2.94 -1.08
C ARG A 65 -7.85 -3.07 -1.79
N LEU A 66 -7.30 -1.93 -2.16
CA LEU A 66 -5.96 -1.78 -2.70
C LEU A 66 -5.16 -0.89 -1.76
N GLU A 67 -4.04 -1.38 -1.29
CA GLU A 67 -3.07 -0.61 -0.53
C GLU A 67 -2.01 -0.05 -1.49
N LEU A 68 -1.87 1.26 -1.53
CA LEU A 68 -0.78 1.95 -2.24
C LEU A 68 0.30 2.29 -1.23
N THR A 69 1.51 1.80 -1.45
CA THR A 69 2.62 1.96 -0.48
C THR A 69 3.79 2.65 -1.15
N LYS A 70 4.19 3.80 -0.60
CA LYS A 70 5.41 4.50 -0.98
C LYS A 70 6.48 4.30 0.09
N PHE A 71 7.65 3.84 -0.31
CA PHE A 71 8.79 3.74 0.59
C PHE A 71 9.49 5.10 0.70
N ARG A 72 9.65 5.56 1.95
CA ARG A 72 10.57 6.64 2.32
C ARG A 72 11.95 6.08 2.67
N ASN A 73 11.99 4.87 3.26
CA ASN A 73 13.21 4.10 3.49
C ASN A 73 12.88 2.59 3.58
N PRO A 74 13.69 1.69 2.99
CA PRO A 74 14.81 1.95 2.07
C PRO A 74 14.35 2.51 0.72
N GLU A 75 15.28 3.03 -0.07
CA GLU A 75 15.00 3.42 -1.46
C GLU A 75 14.61 2.20 -2.30
N LEU A 76 13.73 2.43 -3.27
CA LEU A 76 13.32 1.40 -4.22
C LEU A 76 14.51 1.00 -5.10
N VAL A 77 14.62 -0.29 -5.39
CA VAL A 77 15.59 -0.81 -6.35
C VAL A 77 14.91 -0.93 -7.70
N GLU A 78 15.54 -0.38 -8.75
CA GLU A 78 15.06 -0.58 -10.11
C GLU A 78 15.20 -2.06 -10.51
N ILE A 79 14.13 -2.62 -11.05
CA ILE A 79 14.11 -3.98 -11.61
C ILE A 79 14.00 -3.82 -13.12
N GLU A 80 15.04 -4.22 -13.85
CA GLU A 80 14.94 -4.38 -15.30
C GLU A 80 14.05 -5.60 -15.60
N PRO A 81 13.03 -5.47 -16.49
CA PRO A 81 12.08 -6.54 -16.78
C PRO A 81 12.68 -7.74 -17.53
#